data_AF-A0A2V9BH36-F1
#
_entry.id   AF-A0A2V9BH36-F1
#
_cell.length_a   1.000
_cell.length_b   1.000
_cell.length_c   1.000
_cell.angle_alpha   90.00
_cell.angle_beta   90.00
_cell.angle_gamma   90.00
#
_symmetry.space_group_name_H-M   'P 1'
#
loop_
_entity.id
_entity.type
_entity.pdbx_description
1 polymer ?
#
loop_
_entity_poly.entity_id
_entity_poly.type
_entity_poly.pdbx_seq_one_letter_code
_entity_poly.pdbx_strand_id
1 'polypeptide(L)' 'VRKEGMGVISMKLVGEGTFNREDRKAAMRFAFKNAGVDCVTVGYKSTAEIDEAIENLNLALA' A
#
# COMPACT_ATOMS: atom_id res chain seq x y z
N VAL A 1 -3.75 21.02 2.08
CA VAL A 1 -2.83 19.92 2.47
C VAL A 1 -1.64 19.76 1.53
N ARG A 2 -1.73 19.15 0.33
CA ARG A 2 -0.52 18.96 -0.53
C ARG A 2 0.08 20.27 -1.05
N LYS A 3 -0.75 21.28 -1.36
CA LYS A 3 -0.29 22.62 -1.76
C LYS A 3 0.51 23.37 -0.68
N GLU A 4 0.41 22.93 0.57
CA GLU A 4 1.14 23.49 1.71
C GLU A 4 2.42 22.69 2.03
N GLY A 5 2.83 21.77 1.15
CA GLY A 5 4.02 20.93 1.35
C GLY A 5 3.82 19.78 2.33
N MET A 6 2.57 19.48 2.72
CA MET A 6 2.27 18.40 3.66
C MET A 6 2.09 17.06 2.95
N GLY A 7 2.84 16.05 3.41
CA GLY A 7 2.76 14.67 2.92
C GLY A 7 1.61 13.88 3.54
N VAL A 8 1.17 12.82 2.84
CA VAL A 8 0.08 11.93 3.22
C VAL A 8 0.62 10.51 3.43
N ILE A 9 0.51 10.01 4.65
CA ILE A 9 0.84 8.63 5.01
C ILE A 9 -0.45 7.86 5.26
N SER A 10 -0.65 6.76 4.53
CA SER A 10 -1.79 5.86 4.73
C SER A 10 -1.48 4.74 5.73
N MET A 11 -2.52 4.28 6.42
CA MET A 11 -2.47 3.14 7.33
C MET A 11 -3.60 2.15 7.04
N LYS A 12 -3.41 0.91 7.48
CA LYS A 12 -4.40 -0.18 7.35
C LYS A 12 -4.80 -0.46 5.90
N LEU A 13 -3.84 -0.38 4.97
CA LEU A 13 -4.06 -0.51 3.52
C LEU A 13 -4.84 -1.78 3.13
N VAL A 14 -4.64 -2.87 3.89
CA VAL A 14 -5.25 -4.19 3.65
C VAL A 14 -6.41 -4.50 4.60
N GLY A 15 -7.07 -3.48 5.15
CA GLY A 15 -8.26 -3.64 6.00
C GLY A 15 -8.01 -4.53 7.21
N GLU A 16 -6.89 -4.32 7.92
CA GLU A 16 -6.49 -5.16 9.07
C GLU A 16 -6.30 -6.66 8.73
N GLY A 17 -5.99 -6.97 7.47
CA GLY A 17 -5.73 -8.33 7.01
C GLY A 17 -7.00 -9.09 6.60
N THR A 18 -8.16 -8.43 6.53
CA THR A 18 -9.41 -9.02 6.05
C THR A 18 -9.43 -9.24 4.54
N PHE A 19 -8.55 -8.55 3.80
CA PHE A 19 -8.52 -8.57 2.34
C PHE A 19 -7.91 -9.86 1.80
N ASN A 20 -8.59 -10.48 0.84
CA ASN A 20 -8.03 -11.59 0.07
C ASN A 20 -6.91 -11.09 -0.88
N ARG A 21 -6.25 -12.00 -1.60
CA ARG A 21 -5.09 -11.65 -2.44
C ARG A 21 -5.41 -10.60 -3.53
N GLU A 22 -6.57 -10.70 -4.17
CA GLU A 22 -6.95 -9.78 -5.25
C GLU A 22 -7.36 -8.42 -4.68
N ASP A 23 -8.04 -8.39 -3.53
CA ASP A 23 -8.37 -7.16 -2.82
C ASP A 23 -7.11 -6.41 -2.38
N ARG A 24 -6.07 -7.13 -1.90
CA ARG A 24 -4.78 -6.53 -1.54
C ARG A 24 -4.11 -5.83 -2.73
N LYS A 25 -4.11 -6.46 -3.91
CA LYS A 25 -3.57 -5.86 -5.14
C LYS A 25 -4.38 -4.64 -5.57
N ALA A 26 -5.72 -4.73 -5.53
CA ALA A 26 -6.60 -3.63 -5.90
C ALA A 26 -6.42 -2.43 -4.97
N ALA A 27 -6.33 -2.66 -3.65
CA ALA A 27 -6.07 -1.63 -2.65
C ALA A 27 -4.71 -0.96 -2.84
N MET A 28 -3.65 -1.74 -3.08
CA MET A 28 -2.30 -1.22 -3.37
C MET A 28 -2.31 -0.33 -4.61
N ARG A 29 -2.89 -0.80 -5.71
CA ARG A 29 -3.00 -0.03 -6.95
C ARG A 29 -3.81 1.26 -6.75
N PHE A 30 -4.92 1.20 -6.03
CA PHE A 30 -5.73 2.39 -5.76
C PHE A 30 -4.96 3.40 -4.91
N ALA A 31 -4.26 2.96 -3.86
CA ALA A 31 -3.50 3.86 -2.99
C ALA A 31 -2.47 4.65 -3.79
N PHE A 32 -1.64 3.98 -4.59
CA PHE A 32 -0.53 4.61 -5.30
C PHE A 32 -0.94 5.33 -6.59
N LYS A 33 -1.95 4.85 -7.32
CA LYS A 33 -2.36 5.49 -8.59
C LYS A 33 -3.46 6.54 -8.41
N ASN A 34 -4.30 6.45 -7.37
CA ASN A 34 -5.52 7.25 -7.27
C ASN A 34 -5.65 8.03 -5.95
N ALA A 35 -5.27 7.45 -4.80
CA ALA A 35 -5.53 8.06 -3.50
C ALA A 35 -4.60 9.24 -3.16
N GLY A 36 -3.50 9.41 -3.92
CA GLY A 36 -2.57 10.51 -3.74
C GLY A 36 -1.75 10.43 -2.45
N VAL A 37 -1.51 9.22 -1.95
CA VAL A 37 -0.63 8.96 -0.79
C VAL A 37 0.83 9.09 -1.21
N ASP A 38 1.66 9.57 -0.30
CA ASP A 38 3.12 9.64 -0.49
C ASP A 38 3.81 8.39 0.09
N CYS A 39 3.20 7.78 1.11
CA CYS A 39 3.70 6.58 1.77
C CYS A 39 2.54 5.74 2.33
N VAL A 40 2.77 4.44 2.48
CA VAL A 40 1.83 3.51 3.13
C VAL A 40 2.55 2.74 4.22
N THR A 41 1.88 2.51 5.34
CA THR A 41 2.33 1.60 6.38
C THR A 41 1.62 0.25 6.22
N VAL A 42 2.39 -0.82 6.18
CA VAL A 42 1.89 -2.19 6.04
C VAL A 42 2.48 -3.03 7.17
N GLY A 43 1.63 -3.75 7.88
CA GLY A 43 2.03 -4.70 8.91
C GLY A 43 2.19 -6.09 8.31
N TYR A 44 3.25 -6.79 8.71
CA TYR A 44 3.59 -8.13 8.25
C TYR A 44 3.74 -9.07 9.44
N LYS A 45 3.38 -10.34 9.25
CA LYS A 45 3.54 -11.40 10.24
C LYS A 45 4.88 -12.13 10.11
N SER A 46 5.50 -12.07 8.93
CA SER A 46 6.77 -12.74 8.66
C SER A 46 7.62 -11.94 7.67
N THR A 47 8.91 -12.23 7.62
CA THR A 47 9.84 -11.61 6.66
C THR A 47 9.49 -11.96 5.22
N ALA A 48 8.99 -13.18 4.95
CA ALA A 48 8.59 -13.59 3.61
C ALA A 48 7.44 -12.74 3.04
N GLU A 49 6.53 -12.25 3.90
CA GLU A 49 5.46 -11.34 3.45
C GLU A 49 5.99 -9.94 3.09
N ILE A 50 7.13 -9.54 3.66
CA ILE A 50 7.80 -8.28 3.29
C ILE A 50 8.34 -8.39 1.87
N ASP A 51 9.02 -9.49 1.55
CA ASP A 51 9.56 -9.75 0.21
C ASP A 51 8.42 -9.77 -0.83
N GLU A 52 7.31 -10.48 -0.55
CA GLU A 52 6.13 -10.52 -1.41
C GLU A 52 5.55 -9.09 -1.65
N ALA A 53 5.53 -8.26 -0.61
CA ALA A 53 5.00 -6.91 -0.74
C ALA A 53 5.90 -5.98 -1.55
N ILE A 54 7.23 -6.12 -1.43
CA ILE A 54 8.19 -5.39 -2.26
C ILE A 54 7.99 -5.75 -3.74
N GLU A 55 7.88 -7.04 -4.05
CA GLU A 55 7.61 -7.51 -5.42
C GLU A 55 6.28 -6.96 -5.97
N ASN A 56 5.19 -7.06 -5.19
CA ASN A 56 3.89 -6.54 -5.59
C ASN A 56 3.91 -5.02 -5.80
N LEU A 57 4.66 -4.27 -4.99
CA LEU A 57 4.79 -2.82 -5.14
C LEU A 57 5.55 -2.47 -6.41
N ASN A 58 6.66 -3.16 -6.71
CA ASN A 58 7.41 -2.97 -7.95
C ASN A 58 6.54 -3.24 -9.17
N LEU A 59 5.71 -4.29 -9.14
CA LEU A 59 4.74 -4.58 -10.21
C LEU A 59 3.63 -3.53 -10.32
N ALA A 60 3.21 -2.93 -9.21
CA ALA A 60 2.15 -1.92 -9.21
C ALA A 60 2.62 -0.55 -9.73
N LEU A 61 3.92 -0.24 -9.55
CA LEU A 61 4.55 1.01 -9.99
C LEU A 61 5.15 0.95 -11.40
N ALA A 62 5.35 -0.26 -11.95
CA ALA A 62 5.55 -0.46 -13.39
C ALA A 62 4.29 -0.10 -14.21
#